data_AF-A0A5C5W8K7-F1
#
_entry.id   AF-A0A5C5W8K7-F1
#
_cell.length_a   1.000
_cell.length_b   1.000
_cell.length_c   1.000
_cell.angle_alpha   90.00
_cell.angle_beta   90.00
_cell.angle_gamma   90.00
#
_symmetry.space_group_name_H-M   'P 1'
#
loop_
_entity.id
_entity.type
_entity.pdbx_description
1 polymer ?
#
loop_
_entity_poly.entity_id
_entity_poly.type
_entity_poly.pdbx_seq_one_letter_code
_entity_poly.pdbx_strand_id
1 'polypeptide(L)'
;MRRVLVRILVVAFAPALTAGAQPVVDGRLTGDTSFYGPARSIQNTNTQYGNATNGDPRQATGGSEIDAVYAAVVGDRLHVLVAGNLESNYNKLSVFIDSEAGGMNQVEGAAAPAGVDPFCCPSAPAGAGALQGLNGLRFDTGFAADHFVGFSNGPETILATNTSTYSFSAYYGDLTAGPTGRKSAVGFQRNAGGVEPGLAPGEPIDMANNACSGDADVGCTPNAHLFAEQRDLLNDIGFRMAIDNSNTQGVNGGSGAATGNPQAVMTGIEFSIPLAVLGSPTTDLRLVAFIGNSQYSHLSNQFSGVGVLQGNLGAPVSSINLAAIAGEQFVTIPHASLAGDFNYDGLVDTADYTLWRDGLGAFYTANHYDDWVSGFAVANDGAAAIAVPEPTTSALLLLAVGAYAQRLRSVSRRLRVSTARR
;
A
#
# COMPACT_ATOMS: atom_id res chain seq x y z
N MET A 1 54.50 -42.45 -7.26
CA MET A 1 53.08 -42.17 -6.92
C MET A 1 52.97 -40.79 -6.29
N ARG A 2 52.53 -39.77 -7.05
CA ARG A 2 52.05 -38.49 -6.51
C ARG A 2 50.83 -38.10 -7.34
N ARG A 3 49.64 -38.27 -6.77
CA ARG A 3 48.37 -37.85 -7.38
C ARG A 3 48.23 -36.35 -7.15
N VAL A 4 48.28 -35.57 -8.22
CA VAL A 4 47.96 -34.14 -8.20
C VAL A 4 46.42 -34.03 -8.14
N LEU A 5 45.89 -33.60 -6.99
CA LEU A 5 44.48 -33.25 -6.86
C LEU A 5 44.27 -31.87 -7.51
N VAL A 6 43.58 -31.85 -8.66
CA VAL A 6 43.06 -30.60 -9.23
C VAL A 6 41.76 -30.28 -8.48
N ARG A 7 41.80 -29.28 -7.59
CA ARG A 7 40.59 -28.71 -6.98
C ARG A 7 39.93 -27.82 -8.04
N ILE A 8 38.86 -28.31 -8.64
CA ILE A 8 37.96 -27.50 -9.46
C ILE A 8 37.18 -26.60 -8.50
N LEU A 9 37.54 -25.32 -8.46
CA LEU A 9 36.76 -24.29 -7.77
C LEU A 9 35.54 -24.00 -8.65
N VAL A 10 34.38 -24.56 -8.29
CA VAL A 10 33.10 -24.15 -8.87
C VAL A 10 32.75 -22.81 -8.24
N VAL A 11 33.05 -21.72 -8.96
CA VAL A 11 32.50 -20.40 -8.63
C VAL A 11 31.04 -20.43 -9.07
N ALA A 12 30.14 -20.66 -8.12
CA ALA A 12 28.71 -20.48 -8.34
C ALA A 12 28.47 -18.97 -8.54
N PHE A 13 28.34 -18.55 -9.80
CA PHE A 13 27.76 -17.25 -10.13
C PHE A 13 26.27 -17.33 -9.77
N ALA A 14 25.89 -16.83 -8.59
CA ALA A 14 24.51 -16.49 -8.33
C ALA A 14 24.15 -15.36 -9.31
N PRO A 15 23.15 -15.54 -10.19
CA PRO A 15 22.67 -14.43 -11.01
C PRO A 15 22.16 -13.34 -10.05
N ALA A 16 22.69 -12.13 -10.19
CA ALA A 16 22.11 -10.97 -9.53
C ALA A 16 20.67 -10.82 -10.05
N LEU A 17 19.69 -11.06 -9.19
CA LEU A 17 18.29 -10.75 -9.45
C LEU A 17 18.21 -9.26 -9.80
N THR A 18 17.89 -8.94 -11.04
CA THR A 18 17.56 -7.57 -11.43
C THR A 18 16.29 -7.20 -10.68
N ALA A 19 16.39 -6.24 -9.75
CA ALA A 19 15.25 -5.74 -9.01
C ALA A 19 14.23 -5.18 -10.01
N GLY A 20 13.10 -5.86 -10.09
CA GLY A 20 11.94 -5.40 -10.82
C GLY A 20 11.49 -3.98 -10.50
N ALA A 21 10.85 -3.29 -11.45
CA ALA A 21 10.05 -2.09 -11.17
C ALA A 21 8.99 -2.36 -10.08
N GLN A 22 8.87 -1.46 -9.12
CA GLN A 22 8.00 -1.53 -7.94
C GLN A 22 7.48 -0.11 -7.67
N PRO A 23 6.39 0.03 -6.88
CA PRO A 23 6.03 1.32 -6.30
C PRO A 23 7.25 1.97 -5.64
N VAL A 24 7.42 3.27 -5.90
CA VAL A 24 8.44 4.07 -5.24
C VAL A 24 7.84 4.59 -3.95
N VAL A 25 8.33 4.08 -2.81
CA VAL A 25 7.84 4.51 -1.50
C VAL A 25 8.30 5.94 -1.22
N ASP A 26 7.51 6.93 -1.64
CA ASP A 26 7.80 8.37 -1.56
C ASP A 26 6.64 9.22 -1.00
N GLY A 27 5.51 8.57 -0.66
CA GLY A 27 4.32 9.22 -0.12
C GLY A 27 3.32 9.66 -1.19
N ARG A 28 3.49 9.28 -2.46
CA ARG A 28 2.65 9.75 -3.57
C ARG A 28 2.09 8.59 -4.40
N LEU A 29 0.85 8.75 -4.83
CA LEU A 29 0.24 7.85 -5.81
C LEU A 29 0.69 8.16 -7.25
N THR A 30 1.12 9.40 -7.51
CA THR A 30 1.46 9.86 -8.87
C THR A 30 2.70 9.13 -9.37
N GLY A 31 2.55 8.39 -10.47
CA GLY A 31 3.61 7.54 -11.03
C GLY A 31 3.39 6.05 -10.76
N ASP A 32 2.66 5.71 -9.70
CA ASP A 32 2.45 4.33 -9.23
C ASP A 32 0.99 3.86 -9.30
N THR A 33 0.10 4.65 -9.93
CA THR A 33 -1.32 4.31 -10.12
C THR A 33 -1.55 2.94 -10.76
N SER A 34 -0.66 2.51 -11.67
CA SER A 34 -0.77 1.20 -12.33
C SER A 34 -0.43 0.04 -11.41
N PHE A 35 0.42 0.25 -10.40
CA PHE A 35 0.75 -0.79 -9.42
C PHE A 35 -0.33 -0.90 -8.35
N TYR A 36 -0.84 0.23 -7.87
CA TYR A 36 -1.85 0.26 -6.81
C TYR A 36 -3.27 -0.06 -7.32
N GLY A 37 -3.57 0.29 -8.57
CA GLY A 37 -4.92 0.16 -9.12
C GLY A 37 -5.92 1.12 -8.45
N PRO A 38 -7.23 0.77 -8.46
CA PRO A 38 -8.25 1.58 -7.79
C PRO A 38 -8.06 1.59 -6.26
N ALA A 39 -8.53 2.66 -5.61
CA ALA A 39 -8.51 2.75 -4.16
C ALA A 39 -9.28 1.57 -3.53
N ARG A 40 -8.70 0.97 -2.48
CA ARG A 40 -9.34 -0.06 -1.66
C ARG A 40 -10.40 0.54 -0.73
N SER A 41 -10.27 1.83 -0.38
CA SER A 41 -11.34 2.63 0.20
C SER A 41 -11.16 4.10 -0.16
N ILE A 42 -12.27 4.79 -0.41
CA ILE A 42 -12.36 6.25 -0.44
C ILE A 42 -13.15 6.69 0.79
N GLN A 43 -12.65 7.69 1.52
CA GLN A 43 -13.27 8.15 2.75
C GLN A 43 -14.69 8.65 2.51
N ASN A 44 -15.62 8.12 3.29
CA ASN A 44 -17.01 8.51 3.26
C ASN A 44 -17.46 9.19 4.57
N THR A 45 -16.53 9.53 5.48
CA THR A 45 -16.79 10.30 6.70
C THR A 45 -16.03 11.63 6.72
N ASN A 46 -16.70 12.72 7.09
CA ASN A 46 -16.03 13.98 7.47
C ASN A 46 -15.04 13.76 8.64
N THR A 47 -13.97 14.54 8.72
CA THR A 47 -12.97 14.42 9.80
C THR A 47 -13.30 15.33 10.98
N GLN A 48 -13.28 14.82 12.21
CA GLN A 48 -13.28 15.70 13.39
C GLN A 48 -11.87 16.12 13.82
N TYR A 49 -10.84 15.65 13.13
CA TYR A 49 -9.45 16.04 13.36
C TYR A 49 -8.99 17.14 12.39
N GLY A 50 -9.73 17.39 11.31
CA GLY A 50 -9.48 18.49 10.37
C GLY A 50 -8.43 18.19 9.30
N ASN A 51 -8.30 19.10 8.34
CA ASN A 51 -7.33 19.03 7.26
C ASN A 51 -6.07 19.81 7.64
N ALA A 52 -4.93 19.44 7.06
CA ALA A 52 -3.74 20.26 7.15
C ALA A 52 -3.92 21.57 6.36
N THR A 53 -3.26 22.63 6.80
CA THR A 53 -3.48 24.00 6.28
C THR A 53 -2.25 24.62 5.62
N ASN A 54 -1.08 23.97 5.73
CA ASN A 54 0.21 24.55 5.38
C ASN A 54 0.85 23.96 4.12
N GLY A 55 0.39 22.80 3.64
CA GLY A 55 0.89 22.16 2.42
C GLY A 55 2.36 21.77 2.45
N ASP A 56 2.94 21.58 3.65
CA ASP A 56 4.35 21.17 3.78
C ASP A 56 4.43 19.63 3.73
N PRO A 57 5.22 19.04 2.82
CA PRO A 57 5.35 17.59 2.69
C PRO A 57 5.90 16.90 3.95
N ARG A 58 6.54 17.65 4.86
CA ARG A 58 7.23 17.12 6.04
C ARG A 58 6.38 17.21 7.30
N GLN A 59 5.54 18.24 7.39
CA GLN A 59 4.82 18.60 8.60
C GLN A 59 3.41 19.06 8.25
N ALA A 60 2.41 18.51 8.91
CA ALA A 60 1.05 19.02 8.83
C ALA A 60 0.71 19.84 10.07
N THR A 61 0.05 20.97 9.85
CA THR A 61 -0.54 21.81 10.91
C THR A 61 -2.04 21.93 10.67
N GLY A 62 -2.84 21.72 11.71
CA GLY A 62 -4.28 22.00 11.69
C GLY A 62 -5.18 20.77 11.62
N GLY A 63 -4.65 19.60 11.23
CA GLY A 63 -5.41 18.39 11.36
C GLY A 63 -4.83 17.12 10.74
N SER A 64 -5.57 16.03 10.97
CA SER A 64 -5.29 14.69 10.44
C SER A 64 -6.55 14.11 9.79
N GLU A 65 -6.37 13.43 8.66
CA GLU A 65 -7.44 12.76 7.94
C GLU A 65 -6.94 11.60 7.08
N ILE A 66 -7.84 10.66 6.81
CA ILE A 66 -7.66 9.61 5.80
C ILE A 66 -8.65 9.93 4.69
N ASP A 67 -8.16 10.13 3.47
CA ASP A 67 -8.98 10.40 2.29
C ASP A 67 -9.14 9.15 1.41
N ALA A 68 -8.08 8.36 1.27
CA ALA A 68 -8.13 7.13 0.51
C ALA A 68 -7.08 6.14 1.01
N VAL A 69 -7.35 4.85 0.83
CA VAL A 69 -6.38 3.78 1.05
C VAL A 69 -6.17 3.05 -0.26
N TYR A 70 -4.91 3.02 -0.71
CA TYR A 70 -4.45 2.21 -1.82
C TYR A 70 -3.54 1.12 -1.26
N ALA A 71 -3.73 -0.10 -1.71
CA ALA A 71 -2.90 -1.21 -1.27
C ALA A 71 -2.88 -2.30 -2.33
N ALA A 72 -1.68 -2.81 -2.58
CA ALA A 72 -1.43 -3.87 -3.55
C ALA A 72 -0.26 -4.73 -3.08
N VAL A 73 -0.32 -6.01 -3.41
CA VAL A 73 0.85 -6.86 -3.33
C VAL A 73 1.59 -6.75 -4.65
N VAL A 74 2.88 -6.39 -4.60
CA VAL A 74 3.73 -6.32 -5.78
C VAL A 74 5.05 -7.01 -5.45
N GLY A 75 5.40 -8.02 -6.24
CA GLY A 75 6.54 -8.88 -5.95
C GLY A 75 6.38 -9.60 -4.61
N ASP A 76 7.38 -9.50 -3.74
CA ASP A 76 7.42 -10.13 -2.42
C ASP A 76 6.95 -9.21 -1.28
N ARG A 77 6.23 -8.12 -1.58
CA ARG A 77 5.88 -7.08 -0.60
C ARG A 77 4.44 -6.64 -0.70
N LEU A 78 3.85 -6.34 0.46
CA LEU A 78 2.65 -5.51 0.55
C LEU A 78 3.08 -4.04 0.48
N HIS A 79 2.48 -3.26 -0.41
CA HIS A 79 2.63 -1.81 -0.50
C HIS A 79 1.31 -1.14 -0.15
N VAL A 80 1.36 -0.07 0.65
CA VAL A 80 0.17 0.64 1.14
C VAL A 80 0.43 2.14 1.11
N LEU A 81 -0.49 2.90 0.53
CA LEU A 81 -0.57 4.35 0.63
C LEU A 81 -1.89 4.72 1.32
N VAL A 82 -1.79 5.40 2.46
CA VAL A 82 -2.90 6.06 3.14
C VAL A 82 -2.83 7.53 2.77
N ALA A 83 -3.60 7.91 1.75
CA ALA A 83 -3.69 9.29 1.27
C ALA A 83 -4.46 10.16 2.27
N GLY A 84 -4.01 11.40 2.44
CA GLY A 84 -4.51 12.35 3.44
C GLY A 84 -3.37 13.10 4.11
N ASN A 85 -3.51 13.38 5.40
CA ASN A 85 -2.48 14.01 6.21
C ASN A 85 -2.50 13.51 7.65
N LEU A 86 -1.35 13.55 8.31
CA LEU A 86 -1.21 13.27 9.72
C LEU A 86 -0.57 14.46 10.41
N GLU A 87 -1.33 15.17 11.24
CA GLU A 87 -0.85 16.34 11.98
C GLU A 87 0.41 16.01 12.77
N SER A 88 1.40 16.90 12.74
CA SER A 88 2.66 16.75 13.46
C SER A 88 2.51 17.17 14.93
N ASN A 89 1.55 16.57 15.63
CA ASN A 89 1.22 16.82 17.04
C ASN A 89 1.08 15.54 17.86
N TYR A 90 1.61 14.43 17.35
CA TYR A 90 1.44 13.07 17.88
C TYR A 90 0.02 12.53 17.79
N ASN A 91 -0.82 13.03 16.89
CA ASN A 91 -1.83 12.17 16.29
C ASN A 91 -1.11 10.99 15.60
N LYS A 92 -1.68 9.80 15.68
CA LYS A 92 -1.04 8.56 15.21
C LYS A 92 -1.91 7.82 14.24
N LEU A 93 -1.31 7.30 13.17
CA LEU A 93 -1.95 6.34 12.28
C LEU A 93 -1.64 4.93 12.79
N SER A 94 -2.68 4.19 13.15
CA SER A 94 -2.60 2.78 13.54
C SER A 94 -3.04 1.93 12.36
N VAL A 95 -2.27 0.89 12.05
CA VAL A 95 -2.58 -0.07 11.00
C VAL A 95 -2.51 -1.48 11.59
N PHE A 96 -3.60 -2.23 11.48
CA PHE A 96 -3.60 -3.67 11.76
C PHE A 96 -3.76 -4.43 10.46
N ILE A 97 -3.07 -5.56 10.35
CA ILE A 97 -3.07 -6.43 9.17
C ILE A 97 -3.48 -7.83 9.63
N ASP A 98 -4.46 -8.40 8.94
CA ASP A 98 -4.90 -9.79 9.00
C ASP A 98 -4.40 -10.45 7.72
N SER A 99 -3.43 -11.36 7.86
CA SER A 99 -2.73 -12.01 6.74
C SER A 99 -2.63 -13.51 6.92
N GLU A 100 -2.97 -14.04 8.09
CA GLU A 100 -2.82 -15.44 8.43
C GLU A 100 -4.11 -15.98 9.08
N ALA A 101 -4.28 -17.29 9.07
CA ALA A 101 -5.38 -17.90 9.80
C ALA A 101 -5.11 -17.80 11.30
N GLY A 102 -5.94 -17.06 12.04
CA GLY A 102 -5.75 -16.87 13.47
C GLY A 102 -5.95 -15.42 13.85
N GLY A 103 -5.00 -14.85 14.59
CA GLY A 103 -5.01 -13.44 14.95
C GLY A 103 -5.98 -13.05 16.08
N MET A 104 -5.95 -11.76 16.40
CA MET A 104 -6.75 -11.14 17.44
C MET A 104 -7.88 -10.31 16.82
N ASN A 105 -9.14 -10.77 16.90
CA ASN A 105 -10.31 -9.94 16.55
C ASN A 105 -10.60 -8.85 17.62
N GLN A 106 -10.05 -9.00 18.82
CA GLN A 106 -10.06 -7.97 19.85
C GLN A 106 -8.64 -7.79 20.35
N VAL A 107 -8.17 -6.54 20.45
CA VAL A 107 -6.84 -6.26 20.96
C VAL A 107 -6.75 -6.66 22.42
N GLU A 108 -5.95 -7.67 22.71
CA GLU A 108 -5.67 -8.15 24.07
C GLU A 108 -4.27 -7.66 24.48
N GLY A 109 -4.19 -6.46 25.05
CA GLY A 109 -2.91 -5.79 25.31
C GLY A 109 -1.96 -6.56 26.22
N ALA A 110 -2.48 -7.38 27.15
CA ALA A 110 -1.66 -8.26 27.99
C ALA A 110 -1.11 -9.50 27.25
N ALA A 111 -1.78 -9.91 26.17
CA ALA A 111 -1.38 -11.03 25.32
C ALA A 111 -0.57 -10.56 24.09
N ALA A 112 -0.42 -9.25 23.89
CA ALA A 112 0.29 -8.66 22.77
C ALA A 112 1.71 -8.18 23.17
N PRO A 113 2.64 -7.99 22.22
CA PRO A 113 3.97 -7.48 22.51
C PRO A 113 3.94 -6.15 23.28
N ALA A 114 4.68 -6.09 24.38
CA ALA A 114 4.81 -4.90 25.21
C ALA A 114 5.80 -3.88 24.63
N GLY A 115 5.51 -2.59 24.82
CA GLY A 115 6.44 -1.50 24.47
C GLY A 115 6.62 -1.28 22.96
N VAL A 116 5.70 -1.75 22.12
CA VAL A 116 5.59 -1.29 20.72
C VAL A 116 5.18 0.18 20.75
N ASP A 117 5.93 1.04 20.05
CA ASP A 117 5.83 2.51 20.16
C ASP A 117 5.90 3.04 21.60
N PRO A 118 7.10 3.15 22.18
CA PRO A 118 7.26 3.70 23.52
C PRO A 118 6.92 5.19 23.64
N PHE A 119 6.71 5.94 22.54
CA PHE A 119 6.27 7.34 22.62
C PHE A 119 4.80 7.47 23.00
N CYS A 120 4.03 6.38 22.97
CA CYS A 120 2.65 6.47 23.43
C CYS A 120 2.55 6.93 24.87
N CYS A 121 3.54 6.57 25.68
CA CYS A 121 3.30 6.43 27.09
C CYS A 121 4.54 6.77 27.94
N PRO A 122 5.16 7.98 27.77
CA PRO A 122 6.38 8.34 28.49
C PRO A 122 6.21 8.38 30.02
N SER A 123 4.96 8.47 30.51
CA SER A 123 4.61 8.43 31.94
C SER A 123 3.93 7.14 32.39
N ALA A 124 3.83 6.13 31.52
CA ALA A 124 3.14 4.88 31.84
C ALA A 124 4.08 3.83 32.47
N PRO A 125 3.53 2.79 33.09
CA PRO A 125 4.32 1.69 33.64
C PRO A 125 5.22 1.03 32.58
N ALA A 126 6.32 0.44 33.03
CA ALA A 126 7.20 -0.34 32.17
C ALA A 126 6.39 -1.42 31.43
N GLY A 127 6.58 -1.49 30.10
CA GLY A 127 5.83 -2.40 29.23
C GLY A 127 4.58 -1.80 28.58
N ALA A 128 4.20 -0.55 28.91
CA ALA A 128 3.17 0.16 28.16
C ALA A 128 3.64 0.49 26.73
N GLY A 129 2.76 0.27 25.77
CA GLY A 129 2.96 0.49 24.35
C GLY A 129 1.61 0.69 23.64
N ALA A 130 1.64 0.85 22.32
CA ALA A 130 0.47 1.02 21.48
C ALA A 130 -0.62 -0.04 21.75
N LEU A 131 -0.22 -1.32 21.78
CA LEU A 131 -1.14 -2.44 21.94
C LEU A 131 -1.77 -2.51 23.34
N GLN A 132 -1.07 -2.01 24.37
CA GLN A 132 -1.63 -1.87 25.71
C GLN A 132 -2.58 -0.66 25.81
N GLY A 133 -2.31 0.43 25.07
CA GLY A 133 -3.21 1.58 24.95
C GLY A 133 -4.52 1.23 24.22
N LEU A 134 -4.42 0.42 23.17
CA LEU A 134 -5.56 -0.05 22.37
C LEU A 134 -6.32 -1.24 22.99
N ASN A 135 -5.95 -1.67 24.21
CA ASN A 135 -6.52 -2.84 24.83
C ASN A 135 -8.06 -2.77 24.89
N GLY A 136 -8.69 -3.80 24.34
CA GLY A 136 -10.13 -3.98 24.28
C GLY A 136 -10.79 -3.50 22.98
N LEU A 137 -10.09 -2.82 22.07
CA LEU A 137 -10.60 -2.49 20.74
C LEU A 137 -11.06 -3.77 20.03
N ARG A 138 -12.33 -3.83 19.64
CA ARG A 138 -12.90 -4.96 18.92
C ARG A 138 -13.08 -4.61 17.45
N PHE A 139 -12.47 -5.39 16.56
CA PHE A 139 -12.56 -5.22 15.11
C PHE A 139 -13.87 -5.79 14.54
N ASP A 140 -14.15 -5.45 13.27
CA ASP A 140 -15.27 -6.00 12.52
C ASP A 140 -15.28 -7.53 12.50
N THR A 141 -16.46 -8.09 12.25
CA THR A 141 -16.56 -9.54 12.03
C THR A 141 -15.75 -9.94 10.80
N GLY A 142 -14.95 -10.99 10.89
CA GLY A 142 -14.12 -11.46 9.76
C GLY A 142 -12.75 -10.80 9.66
N PHE A 143 -12.37 -9.93 10.59
CA PHE A 143 -11.01 -9.39 10.69
C PHE A 143 -10.32 -9.87 11.97
N ALA A 144 -9.17 -10.51 11.88
CA ALA A 144 -8.41 -10.93 13.05
C ALA A 144 -6.94 -10.56 12.88
N ALA A 145 -6.48 -9.56 13.64
CA ALA A 145 -5.17 -8.97 13.42
C ALA A 145 -4.03 -9.92 13.80
N ASP A 146 -3.09 -10.08 12.87
CA ASP A 146 -1.83 -10.81 13.07
C ASP A 146 -0.66 -9.86 13.27
N HIS A 147 -0.73 -8.65 12.68
CA HIS A 147 0.36 -7.69 12.67
C HIS A 147 -0.15 -6.28 12.99
N PHE A 148 0.70 -5.48 13.62
CA PHE A 148 0.44 -4.07 13.91
C PHE A 148 1.58 -3.19 13.38
N VAL A 149 1.22 -2.06 12.79
CA VAL A 149 2.14 -0.96 12.45
C VAL A 149 1.55 0.35 12.97
N GLY A 150 2.29 1.04 13.84
CA GLY A 150 1.92 2.38 14.34
C GLY A 150 2.86 3.44 13.78
N PHE A 151 2.29 4.52 13.24
CA PHE A 151 3.06 5.68 12.78
C PHE A 151 2.89 6.85 13.76
N SER A 152 4.02 7.42 14.17
CA SER A 152 4.10 8.60 15.02
C SER A 152 4.69 9.76 14.24
N ASN A 153 4.00 10.91 14.26
CA ASN A 153 4.44 12.15 13.63
C ASN A 153 4.40 13.30 14.65
N GLY A 154 5.53 13.96 14.89
CA GLY A 154 5.55 15.07 15.85
C GLY A 154 6.92 15.71 16.05
N PRO A 155 6.96 16.86 16.76
CA PRO A 155 8.19 17.54 17.10
C PRO A 155 8.91 16.78 18.22
N GLU A 156 10.16 16.44 17.99
CA GLU A 156 11.09 15.90 18.97
C GLU A 156 12.14 16.95 19.31
N THR A 157 12.63 16.94 20.54
CA THR A 157 13.74 17.80 20.96
C THR A 157 14.96 16.94 21.19
N ILE A 158 16.01 17.22 20.43
CA ILE A 158 17.32 16.65 20.62
C ILE A 158 17.94 17.32 21.85
N LEU A 159 17.95 16.62 22.98
CA LEU A 159 18.28 17.22 24.29
C LEU A 159 19.69 17.78 24.37
N ALA A 160 20.70 17.15 23.74
CA ALA A 160 22.08 17.62 23.90
C ALA A 160 22.46 18.81 23.00
N THR A 161 21.66 19.14 21.98
CA THR A 161 21.82 20.37 21.16
C THR A 161 20.68 21.35 21.33
N ASN A 162 19.67 21.01 22.13
CA ASN A 162 18.44 21.78 22.29
C ASN A 162 17.82 22.19 20.94
N THR A 163 17.87 21.28 19.97
CA THR A 163 17.35 21.49 18.61
C THR A 163 16.03 20.74 18.47
N SER A 164 15.01 21.39 17.90
CA SER A 164 13.74 20.73 17.59
C SER A 164 13.75 20.21 16.16
N THR A 165 13.37 18.95 16.00
CA THR A 165 13.19 18.27 14.72
C THR A 165 11.76 17.77 14.61
N TYR A 166 11.23 17.64 13.40
CA TYR A 166 10.04 16.84 13.14
C TYR A 166 10.46 15.42 12.82
N SER A 167 9.87 14.47 13.54
CA SER A 167 10.19 13.05 13.38
C SER A 167 8.97 12.31 12.88
N PHE A 168 9.21 11.44 11.90
CA PHE A 168 8.25 10.45 11.45
C PHE A 168 8.82 9.06 11.69
N SER A 169 8.12 8.26 12.49
CA SER A 169 8.57 6.93 12.91
C SER A 169 7.46 5.91 12.74
N ALA A 170 7.80 4.69 12.36
CA ALA A 170 6.94 3.52 12.34
C ALA A 170 7.41 2.48 13.36
N TYR A 171 6.45 1.78 13.97
CA TYR A 171 6.68 0.73 14.95
C TYR A 171 5.87 -0.50 14.56
N TYR A 172 6.53 -1.63 14.42
CA TYR A 172 5.92 -2.91 14.09
C TYR A 172 5.82 -3.81 15.34
N GLY A 173 4.75 -4.59 15.41
CA GLY A 173 4.58 -5.69 16.36
C GLY A 173 3.90 -6.89 15.71
N ASP A 174 4.51 -8.05 15.86
CA ASP A 174 3.95 -9.37 15.49
C ASP A 174 3.03 -9.87 16.62
N LEU A 175 1.74 -10.05 16.33
CA LEU A 175 0.73 -10.50 17.30
C LEU A 175 0.57 -12.02 17.34
N THR A 176 1.10 -12.74 16.35
CA THR A 176 0.94 -14.19 16.19
C THR A 176 1.68 -14.97 17.29
N ALA A 177 2.77 -14.41 17.81
CA ALA A 177 3.62 -15.01 18.84
C ALA A 177 3.36 -14.44 20.26
N GLY A 178 2.20 -13.81 20.47
CA GLY A 178 1.76 -13.32 21.77
C GLY A 178 2.71 -12.27 22.38
N PRO A 179 2.93 -12.26 23.72
CA PRO A 179 3.78 -11.24 24.37
C PRO A 179 5.25 -11.25 23.93
N THR A 180 5.70 -12.35 23.32
CA THR A 180 7.07 -12.54 22.81
C THR A 180 7.22 -12.20 21.34
N GLY A 181 6.14 -11.72 20.69
CA GLY A 181 6.17 -11.36 19.29
C GLY A 181 7.26 -10.36 18.94
N ARG A 182 7.80 -10.51 17.73
CA ARG A 182 8.87 -9.65 17.22
C ARG A 182 8.39 -8.20 17.16
N LYS A 183 9.29 -7.29 17.45
CA LYS A 183 9.08 -5.85 17.35
C LYS A 183 10.19 -5.26 16.53
N SER A 184 9.84 -4.26 15.74
CA SER A 184 10.78 -3.54 14.89
C SER A 184 10.36 -2.09 14.85
N ALA A 185 11.27 -1.20 14.49
CA ALA A 185 10.93 0.20 14.35
C ALA A 185 11.88 0.86 13.36
N VAL A 186 11.41 1.88 12.66
CA VAL A 186 12.16 2.62 11.64
C VAL A 186 11.65 4.06 11.62
N GLY A 187 12.48 5.03 11.25
CA GLY A 187 12.06 6.42 11.21
C GLY A 187 13.13 7.34 10.67
N PHE A 188 12.73 8.58 10.43
CA PHE A 188 13.63 9.67 10.03
C PHE A 188 13.28 10.95 10.78
N GLN A 189 14.29 11.79 10.98
CA GLN A 189 14.16 13.12 11.56
C GLN A 189 14.43 14.17 10.47
N ARG A 190 13.67 15.27 10.50
CA ARG A 190 13.85 16.43 9.64
C ARG A 190 13.93 17.69 10.50
N ASN A 191 14.76 18.63 10.11
CA ASN A 191 14.93 19.91 10.78
C ASN A 191 13.63 20.71 10.74
N ALA A 192 13.14 21.11 11.93
CA ALA A 192 11.94 21.92 12.05
C ALA A 192 12.08 23.32 11.42
N GLY A 193 13.33 23.81 11.26
CA GLY A 193 13.65 25.09 10.63
C GLY A 193 13.69 25.07 9.09
N GLY A 194 13.44 23.93 8.45
CA GLY A 194 13.09 23.90 7.03
C GLY A 194 14.21 23.78 6.01
N VAL A 195 15.49 23.66 6.39
CA VAL A 195 16.59 23.42 5.45
C VAL A 195 17.41 22.21 5.89
N GLU A 196 17.31 21.12 5.12
CA GLU A 196 18.28 20.03 5.14
C GLU A 196 19.44 20.42 4.22
N PRO A 197 20.71 20.37 4.66
CA PRO A 197 21.84 20.67 3.79
C PRO A 197 21.87 19.69 2.61
N GLY A 198 21.63 20.18 1.39
CA GLY A 198 21.84 19.42 0.16
C GLY A 198 20.66 18.58 -0.34
N LEU A 199 19.45 18.75 0.20
CA LEU A 199 18.23 18.13 -0.34
C LEU A 199 17.18 19.20 -0.70
N ALA A 200 16.62 19.13 -1.90
CA ALA A 200 15.48 19.98 -2.26
C ALA A 200 14.20 19.56 -1.50
N PRO A 201 13.23 20.47 -1.26
CA PRO A 201 11.95 20.10 -0.67
C PRO A 201 11.29 18.96 -1.47
N GLY A 202 10.99 17.85 -0.80
CA GLY A 202 10.40 16.66 -1.42
C GLY A 202 11.40 15.67 -2.01
N GLU A 203 12.71 15.88 -1.87
CA GLU A 203 13.68 14.84 -2.23
C GLU A 203 13.59 13.66 -1.25
N PRO A 204 13.45 12.41 -1.77
CA PRO A 204 13.49 11.21 -0.96
C PRO A 204 14.81 11.16 -0.19
N ILE A 205 14.73 10.91 1.11
CA ILE A 205 15.93 10.53 1.86
C ILE A 205 16.12 9.04 1.57
N ASP A 206 16.89 8.74 0.53
CA ASP A 206 17.54 7.45 0.43
C ASP A 206 18.54 7.39 1.59
N MET A 207 18.20 6.65 2.65
CA MET A 207 19.21 6.16 3.58
C MET A 207 20.04 5.09 2.85
N ALA A 208 20.79 5.52 1.84
CA ALA A 208 22.00 4.84 1.45
C ALA A 208 22.85 4.86 2.71
N ASN A 209 22.91 3.69 3.35
CA ASN A 209 23.74 3.31 4.49
C ASN A 209 24.60 4.47 4.99
N ASN A 210 24.36 4.91 6.22
CA ASN A 210 25.07 5.96 6.95
C ASN A 210 26.58 5.63 7.16
N ALA A 211 27.25 5.16 6.11
CA ALA A 211 28.52 4.45 6.02
C ALA A 211 28.70 3.20 6.89
N CYS A 212 27.69 2.75 7.65
CA CYS A 212 27.85 1.61 8.56
C CYS A 212 27.34 0.31 7.94
N SER A 213 28.16 -0.74 8.02
CA SER A 213 27.98 -2.01 7.30
C SER A 213 27.10 -3.04 8.00
N GLY A 214 26.43 -2.66 9.10
CA GLY A 214 25.48 -3.48 9.86
C GLY A 214 25.62 -3.30 11.37
N ASP A 215 24.84 -4.08 12.13
CA ASP A 215 24.67 -3.98 13.59
C ASP A 215 25.98 -4.14 14.42
N ALA A 216 27.06 -4.60 13.79
CA ALA A 216 28.36 -4.83 14.43
C ALA A 216 29.39 -3.72 14.18
N ASP A 217 29.05 -2.67 13.42
CA ASP A 217 30.01 -1.66 12.96
C ASP A 217 30.15 -0.49 13.95
N VAL A 218 31.21 -0.55 14.78
CA VAL A 218 31.60 0.50 15.76
C VAL A 218 32.63 1.50 15.19
N GLY A 219 32.92 1.46 13.89
CA GLY A 219 34.07 2.15 13.27
C GLY A 219 33.77 3.44 12.49
N CYS A 220 32.51 3.85 12.36
CA CYS A 220 32.13 5.01 11.54
C CYS A 220 32.64 6.34 12.16
N THR A 221 33.46 7.10 11.41
CA THR A 221 33.95 8.45 11.80
C THR A 221 33.46 9.56 10.84
N PRO A 222 33.13 10.79 11.33
CA PRO A 222 33.28 11.26 12.70
C PRO A 222 32.42 10.40 13.62
N ASN A 223 32.90 10.14 14.83
CA ASN A 223 32.16 9.34 15.80
C ASN A 223 30.81 10.04 15.98
N ALA A 224 29.78 9.62 15.23
CA ALA A 224 28.45 10.18 15.25
C ALA A 224 27.68 9.59 16.44
N HIS A 225 28.34 9.65 17.60
CA HIS A 225 27.76 9.70 18.93
C HIS A 225 27.40 11.13 19.33
N LEU A 226 27.14 12.00 18.34
CA LEU A 226 26.42 13.25 18.53
C LEU A 226 25.07 13.06 17.83
N PHE A 227 24.25 12.30 18.58
CA PHE A 227 22.94 11.67 18.27
C PHE A 227 22.99 10.56 17.23
N ALA A 228 23.81 9.55 17.48
CA ALA A 228 23.27 8.32 18.03
C ALA A 228 23.24 8.32 19.57
N GLU A 229 22.04 8.31 20.17
CA GLU A 229 21.74 7.42 21.30
C GLU A 229 20.21 7.26 21.46
N GLN A 230 19.75 6.07 21.03
CA GLN A 230 18.44 5.42 21.22
C GLN A 230 17.19 6.08 20.60
N ARG A 231 16.80 5.54 19.44
CA ARG A 231 16.01 4.30 19.50
C ARG A 231 16.71 3.26 18.65
N ASP A 232 16.79 2.04 19.15
CA ASP A 232 17.18 0.83 18.44
C ASP A 232 16.13 0.55 17.34
N LEU A 233 15.99 1.47 16.39
CA LEU A 233 15.11 1.36 15.24
C LEU A 233 15.82 0.43 14.25
N LEU A 234 16.02 -0.82 14.68
CA LEU A 234 16.51 -1.89 13.84
C LEU A 234 15.45 -2.14 12.79
N ASN A 235 15.75 -1.78 11.55
CA ASN A 235 14.96 -2.25 10.42
C ASN A 235 15.35 -3.70 10.08
N ASP A 236 15.08 -4.60 11.02
CA ASP A 236 15.35 -6.05 10.93
C ASP A 236 14.26 -6.81 10.15
N ILE A 237 13.20 -6.10 9.76
CA ILE A 237 12.08 -6.63 8.98
C ILE A 237 12.05 -6.12 7.54
N GLY A 238 13.03 -5.31 7.13
CA GLY A 238 13.09 -4.74 5.79
C GLY A 238 11.89 -3.86 5.46
N PHE A 239 11.32 -3.15 6.43
CA PHE A 239 10.23 -2.17 6.28
C PHE A 239 10.70 -0.96 5.45
N ARG A 240 9.81 -0.38 4.65
CA ARG A 240 10.03 0.88 3.93
C ARG A 240 8.90 1.83 4.26
N MET A 241 9.19 3.12 4.37
CA MET A 241 8.19 4.13 4.65
C MET A 241 8.56 5.49 4.09
N ALA A 242 7.54 6.27 3.75
CA ALA A 242 7.63 7.66 3.37
C ALA A 242 6.37 8.43 3.80
N ILE A 243 6.48 9.75 3.78
CA ILE A 243 5.33 10.64 3.95
C ILE A 243 5.47 11.82 2.99
N ASP A 244 4.40 12.13 2.28
CA ASP A 244 4.15 13.43 1.67
C ASP A 244 2.91 14.03 2.34
N ASN A 245 3.15 14.87 3.35
CA ASN A 245 2.12 15.48 4.16
C ASN A 245 1.57 16.80 3.56
N SER A 246 1.82 17.06 2.27
CA SER A 246 1.48 18.33 1.61
C SER A 246 0.00 18.50 1.26
N ASN A 247 -0.83 17.48 1.50
CA ASN A 247 -2.27 17.57 1.27
C ASN A 247 -2.91 18.65 2.16
N THR A 248 -3.80 19.46 1.57
CA THR A 248 -4.63 20.45 2.31
C THR A 248 -6.10 20.39 1.89
N GLN A 249 -6.51 19.33 1.20
CA GLN A 249 -7.88 19.09 0.71
C GLN A 249 -8.35 17.73 1.23
N GLY A 250 -9.48 17.23 0.76
CA GLY A 250 -9.98 15.93 1.19
C GLY A 250 -11.43 15.99 1.61
N VAL A 251 -11.75 15.31 2.70
CA VAL A 251 -13.02 15.46 3.41
C VAL A 251 -13.04 16.76 4.23
N ASN A 252 -14.21 17.31 4.52
CA ASN A 252 -14.31 18.51 5.36
C ASN A 252 -14.36 18.16 6.85
N GLY A 253 -14.16 19.18 7.69
CA GLY A 253 -14.37 19.11 9.13
C GLY A 253 -15.81 18.75 9.52
N GLY A 254 -15.99 17.76 10.39
CA GLY A 254 -17.29 17.40 10.96
C GLY A 254 -17.44 15.91 11.25
N SER A 255 -18.70 15.50 11.40
CA SER A 255 -19.11 14.09 11.55
C SER A 255 -20.07 13.70 10.42
N GLY A 256 -20.36 12.40 10.31
CA GLY A 256 -21.30 11.90 9.30
C GLY A 256 -20.69 11.83 7.90
N ALA A 257 -21.55 11.71 6.89
CA ALA A 257 -21.16 11.50 5.50
C ALA A 257 -20.16 12.56 5.00
N ALA A 258 -19.12 12.10 4.32
CA ALA A 258 -18.07 12.92 3.76
C ALA A 258 -18.66 13.97 2.81
N THR A 259 -18.19 15.18 3.00
CA THR A 259 -18.33 16.29 2.07
C THR A 259 -16.91 16.67 1.67
N GLY A 260 -16.71 17.08 0.41
CA GLY A 260 -15.36 17.32 -0.14
C GLY A 260 -15.04 16.39 -1.30
N ASN A 261 -13.75 16.18 -1.56
CA ASN A 261 -13.25 15.45 -2.73
C ASN A 261 -12.08 14.52 -2.36
N PRO A 262 -12.29 13.54 -1.45
CA PRO A 262 -11.22 12.65 -0.98
C PRO A 262 -10.53 11.87 -2.11
N GLN A 263 -11.26 11.50 -3.17
CA GLN A 263 -10.68 10.82 -4.33
C GLN A 263 -9.65 11.65 -5.13
N ALA A 264 -9.54 12.95 -4.90
CA ALA A 264 -8.52 13.79 -5.54
C ALA A 264 -7.20 13.85 -4.76
N VAL A 265 -7.16 13.29 -3.55
CA VAL A 265 -5.98 13.30 -2.70
C VAL A 265 -5.05 12.15 -3.11
N MET A 266 -3.81 12.51 -3.42
CA MET A 266 -2.82 11.62 -4.03
C MET A 266 -1.52 11.53 -3.21
N THR A 267 -1.47 12.15 -2.03
CA THR A 267 -0.30 12.20 -1.16
C THR A 267 -0.68 11.76 0.24
N GLY A 268 0.25 11.19 0.99
CA GLY A 268 0.01 10.82 2.38
C GLY A 268 1.13 9.96 2.97
N ILE A 269 0.76 9.01 3.83
CA ILE A 269 1.70 8.06 4.44
C ILE A 269 1.77 6.81 3.57
N GLU A 270 2.97 6.45 3.15
CA GLU A 270 3.22 5.26 2.36
C GLU A 270 4.18 4.32 3.06
N PHE A 271 3.93 3.01 2.97
CA PHE A 271 4.85 2.02 3.47
C PHE A 271 4.81 0.73 2.65
N SER A 272 5.87 -0.05 2.81
CA SER A 272 5.96 -1.38 2.22
C SER A 272 6.61 -2.35 3.19
N ILE A 273 6.07 -3.56 3.30
CA ILE A 273 6.55 -4.62 4.20
C ILE A 273 6.66 -5.94 3.44
N PRO A 274 7.73 -6.74 3.64
CA PRO A 274 7.83 -8.04 2.98
C PRO A 274 6.70 -8.99 3.39
N LEU A 275 6.17 -9.76 2.45
CA LEU A 275 5.19 -10.82 2.74
C LEU A 275 5.75 -11.87 3.70
N ALA A 276 7.07 -12.14 3.64
CA ALA A 276 7.74 -13.05 4.58
C ALA A 276 7.67 -12.59 6.04
N VAL A 277 7.48 -11.29 6.29
CA VAL A 277 7.23 -10.75 7.64
C VAL A 277 5.78 -10.96 8.06
N LEU A 278 4.86 -10.99 7.09
CA LEU A 278 3.43 -11.18 7.28
C LEU A 278 2.99 -12.65 7.22
N GLY A 279 3.92 -13.59 7.43
CA GLY A 279 3.64 -15.03 7.40
C GLY A 279 3.58 -15.66 6.01
N SER A 280 3.97 -14.93 4.95
CA SER A 280 3.87 -15.36 3.55
C SER A 280 2.45 -15.79 3.17
N PRO A 281 1.47 -14.85 3.26
CA PRO A 281 0.08 -15.15 2.92
C PRO A 281 -0.03 -15.73 1.50
N THR A 282 -1.05 -16.55 1.29
CA THR A 282 -1.40 -17.09 -0.05
C THR A 282 -2.85 -16.78 -0.42
N THR A 283 -3.54 -16.06 0.46
CA THR A 283 -4.91 -15.58 0.32
C THR A 283 -4.91 -14.06 0.45
N ASP A 284 -6.04 -13.45 0.16
CA ASP A 284 -6.24 -12.02 0.37
C ASP A 284 -5.86 -11.61 1.79
N LEU A 285 -5.20 -10.45 1.89
CA LEU A 285 -4.93 -9.80 3.16
C LEU A 285 -6.09 -8.85 3.49
N ARG A 286 -6.27 -8.53 4.76
CA ARG A 286 -7.12 -7.42 5.18
C ARG A 286 -6.31 -6.42 5.98
N LEU A 287 -6.70 -5.16 5.89
CA LEU A 287 -6.04 -4.07 6.60
C LEU A 287 -7.07 -3.09 7.16
N VAL A 288 -6.93 -2.73 8.43
CA VAL A 288 -7.64 -1.59 9.02
C VAL A 288 -6.63 -0.51 9.39
N ALA A 289 -6.85 0.70 8.88
CA ALA A 289 -6.07 1.88 9.21
C ALA A 289 -6.97 2.91 9.89
N PHE A 290 -6.51 3.53 10.98
CA PHE A 290 -7.27 4.57 11.67
C PHE A 290 -6.38 5.57 12.40
N ILE A 291 -6.92 6.77 12.62
CA ILE A 291 -6.21 7.83 13.33
C ILE A 291 -6.67 7.90 14.79
N GLY A 292 -5.72 8.02 15.71
CA GLY A 292 -5.96 8.24 17.13
C GLY A 292 -5.01 9.26 17.73
N ASN A 293 -5.05 9.37 19.05
CA ASN A 293 -4.19 10.29 19.80
C ASN A 293 -2.82 9.68 20.13
N SER A 294 -1.96 10.51 20.74
CA SER A 294 -0.59 10.14 21.11
C SER A 294 -0.49 8.89 21.97
N GLN A 295 -1.46 8.68 22.87
CA GLN A 295 -1.45 7.59 23.85
C GLN A 295 -2.17 6.33 23.38
N TYR A 296 -2.69 6.31 22.15
CA TYR A 296 -3.59 5.25 21.66
C TYR A 296 -4.80 5.00 22.57
N SER A 297 -5.28 6.03 23.26
CA SER A 297 -6.37 5.96 24.23
C SER A 297 -7.66 6.61 23.73
N HIS A 298 -7.61 7.26 22.55
CA HIS A 298 -8.72 7.93 21.90
C HIS A 298 -8.66 7.68 20.39
N LEU A 299 -9.77 7.23 19.80
CA LEU A 299 -9.87 7.02 18.35
C LEU A 299 -10.70 8.13 17.70
N SER A 300 -10.23 8.63 16.56
CA SER A 300 -10.99 9.56 15.73
C SER A 300 -12.14 8.85 15.00
N ASN A 301 -12.87 9.56 14.14
CA ASN A 301 -13.82 8.96 13.20
C ASN A 301 -13.19 8.64 11.83
N GLN A 302 -11.87 8.74 11.70
CA GLN A 302 -11.13 8.49 10.46
C GLN A 302 -10.59 7.06 10.45
N PHE A 303 -11.23 6.21 9.63
CA PHE A 303 -10.90 4.81 9.39
C PHE A 303 -10.81 4.54 7.89
N SER A 304 -10.11 3.49 7.52
CA SER A 304 -10.20 2.83 6.22
C SER A 304 -11.58 2.16 6.01
N GLY A 305 -11.76 1.53 4.85
CA GLY A 305 -12.98 0.77 4.55
C GLY A 305 -14.21 1.67 4.46
N VAL A 306 -15.34 1.19 4.97
CA VAL A 306 -16.52 2.02 5.23
C VAL A 306 -16.24 2.85 6.47
N GLY A 307 -16.13 4.15 6.29
CA GLY A 307 -15.86 5.10 7.35
C GLY A 307 -16.95 5.15 8.42
N VAL A 308 -16.55 5.63 9.59
CA VAL A 308 -17.39 5.76 10.78
C VAL A 308 -18.26 7.00 10.67
N LEU A 309 -19.50 6.89 10.17
CA LEU A 309 -20.44 7.99 9.89
C LEU A 309 -21.00 8.70 11.14
N GLN A 310 -20.19 8.89 12.18
CA GLN A 310 -20.50 9.59 13.41
C GLN A 310 -19.29 10.43 13.85
N GLY A 311 -19.34 11.01 15.05
CA GLY A 311 -18.20 11.69 15.64
C GLY A 311 -17.09 10.72 16.05
N ASN A 312 -15.99 11.26 16.59
CA ASN A 312 -14.89 10.49 17.13
C ASN A 312 -15.39 9.39 18.07
N LEU A 313 -14.86 8.19 17.92
CA LEU A 313 -15.22 7.06 18.79
C LEU A 313 -14.71 7.27 20.22
N GLY A 314 -13.65 8.06 20.37
CA GLY A 314 -13.22 8.57 21.66
C GLY A 314 -12.59 7.52 22.55
N ALA A 315 -12.81 7.68 23.86
CA ALA A 315 -12.30 6.84 24.93
C ALA A 315 -13.47 6.41 25.84
N PRO A 316 -13.37 5.29 26.57
CA PRO A 316 -12.25 4.35 26.56
C PRO A 316 -12.27 3.45 25.33
N VAL A 317 -11.09 3.13 24.79
CA VAL A 317 -10.94 2.27 23.62
C VAL A 317 -11.59 0.89 23.81
N SER A 318 -11.56 0.37 25.04
CA SER A 318 -12.19 -0.91 25.40
C SER A 318 -13.72 -0.96 25.26
N SER A 319 -14.39 0.18 25.07
CA SER A 319 -15.83 0.24 24.79
C SER A 319 -16.16 0.23 23.30
N ILE A 320 -15.15 0.33 22.43
CA ILE A 320 -15.32 0.43 20.98
C ILE A 320 -15.41 -0.97 20.37
N ASN A 321 -16.50 -1.21 19.66
CA ASN A 321 -16.74 -2.41 18.88
C ASN A 321 -17.10 -2.03 17.45
N LEU A 322 -16.15 -2.19 16.53
CA LEU A 322 -16.33 -1.88 15.10
C LEU A 322 -17.41 -2.78 14.47
N ALA A 323 -17.54 -4.03 14.91
CA ALA A 323 -18.61 -4.92 14.44
C ALA A 323 -20.05 -4.44 14.80
N ALA A 324 -20.18 -3.40 15.64
CA ALA A 324 -21.46 -2.74 15.93
C ALA A 324 -21.68 -1.46 15.10
N ILE A 325 -20.71 -1.06 14.29
CA ILE A 325 -20.77 0.06 13.35
C ILE A 325 -21.16 -0.49 11.98
N ALA A 326 -21.91 0.28 11.20
CA ALA A 326 -22.37 -0.16 9.89
C ALA A 326 -21.24 -0.16 8.86
N GLY A 327 -21.09 -1.28 8.15
CA GLY A 327 -20.02 -1.49 7.17
C GLY A 327 -18.73 -1.96 7.81
N GLU A 328 -17.80 -2.45 6.99
CA GLU A 328 -16.50 -2.94 7.45
C GLU A 328 -15.48 -1.81 7.43
N GLN A 329 -14.80 -1.54 8.55
CA GLN A 329 -13.76 -0.51 8.64
C GLN A 329 -12.39 -1.01 8.13
N PHE A 330 -12.28 -2.27 7.72
CA PHE A 330 -11.10 -2.79 7.03
C PHE A 330 -11.30 -2.78 5.50
N VAL A 331 -10.19 -2.87 4.78
CA VAL A 331 -10.16 -3.13 3.34
C VAL A 331 -9.61 -4.52 3.05
N THR A 332 -10.06 -5.13 1.96
CA THR A 332 -9.48 -6.39 1.45
C THR A 332 -8.48 -6.07 0.34
N ILE A 333 -7.31 -6.69 0.42
CA ILE A 333 -6.21 -6.56 -0.53
C ILE A 333 -6.10 -7.90 -1.24
N PRO A 334 -6.53 -7.98 -2.51
CA PRO A 334 -6.46 -9.23 -3.26
C PRO A 334 -5.01 -9.72 -3.32
N HIS A 335 -4.84 -10.98 -2.98
CA HIS A 335 -3.56 -11.69 -2.98
C HIS A 335 -3.74 -13.20 -3.10
N ALA A 336 -4.98 -13.70 -3.06
CA ALA A 336 -5.30 -15.08 -3.42
C ALA A 336 -4.74 -15.34 -4.82
N SER A 337 -3.66 -16.14 -4.88
CA SER A 337 -2.94 -16.35 -6.13
C SER A 337 -3.82 -17.15 -7.10
N LEU A 338 -4.39 -16.47 -8.09
CA LEU A 338 -4.76 -17.12 -9.34
C LEU A 338 -3.47 -17.26 -10.16
N ALA A 339 -3.19 -18.46 -10.65
CA ALA A 339 -2.07 -18.64 -11.58
C ALA A 339 -2.32 -17.73 -12.80
N GLY A 340 -1.40 -16.80 -13.06
CA GLY A 340 -1.55 -15.83 -14.15
C GLY A 340 -2.09 -14.45 -13.78
N ASP A 341 -2.55 -14.26 -12.54
CA ASP A 341 -2.93 -12.95 -11.99
C ASP A 341 -1.64 -12.24 -11.53
N PHE A 342 -1.15 -11.36 -12.39
CA PHE A 342 0.15 -10.73 -12.27
C PHE A 342 0.07 -9.31 -11.71
N ASN A 343 -1.10 -8.66 -11.78
CA ASN A 343 -1.36 -7.43 -11.04
C ASN A 343 -1.99 -7.67 -9.65
N TYR A 344 -2.30 -8.93 -9.31
CA TYR A 344 -2.99 -9.31 -8.08
C TYR A 344 -4.30 -8.52 -7.90
N ASP A 345 -5.07 -8.36 -8.99
CA ASP A 345 -6.38 -7.71 -8.94
C ASP A 345 -7.54 -8.70 -8.74
N GLY A 346 -7.22 -9.99 -8.64
CA GLY A 346 -8.17 -11.08 -8.45
C GLY A 346 -8.81 -11.57 -9.76
N LEU A 347 -8.40 -11.04 -10.91
CA LEU A 347 -8.77 -11.50 -12.24
C LEU A 347 -7.51 -11.96 -12.97
N VAL A 348 -7.70 -12.78 -14.01
CA VAL A 348 -6.63 -13.06 -14.98
C VAL A 348 -7.12 -12.56 -16.32
N ASP A 349 -6.67 -11.37 -16.69
CA ASP A 349 -7.15 -10.64 -17.85
C ASP A 349 -6.01 -10.04 -18.70
N THR A 350 -6.34 -9.16 -19.63
CA THR A 350 -5.35 -8.54 -20.52
C THR A 350 -4.35 -7.61 -19.82
N ALA A 351 -4.68 -7.07 -18.64
CA ALA A 351 -3.78 -6.26 -17.83
C ALA A 351 -2.63 -7.11 -17.27
N ASP A 352 -2.92 -8.35 -16.86
CA ASP A 352 -1.90 -9.31 -16.46
C ASP A 352 -0.98 -9.67 -17.61
N TYR A 353 -1.53 -9.84 -18.82
CA TYR A 353 -0.71 -10.06 -20.00
C TYR A 353 0.25 -8.91 -20.26
N THR A 354 -0.19 -7.67 -20.07
CA THR A 354 0.70 -6.52 -20.23
C THR A 354 1.82 -6.50 -19.19
N LEU A 355 1.54 -6.86 -17.94
CA LEU A 355 2.56 -7.02 -16.90
C LEU A 355 3.53 -8.16 -17.20
N TRP A 356 3.02 -9.31 -17.62
CA TRP A 356 3.84 -10.44 -18.06
C TRP A 356 4.79 -10.05 -19.18
N ARG A 357 4.24 -9.44 -20.24
CA ARG A 357 4.97 -9.07 -21.44
C ARG A 357 6.03 -8.01 -21.13
N ASP A 358 5.64 -6.97 -20.41
CA ASP A 358 6.54 -5.85 -20.10
C ASP A 358 7.59 -6.24 -19.05
N GLY A 359 7.30 -7.27 -18.25
CA GLY A 359 8.22 -7.90 -17.30
C GLY A 359 8.95 -9.17 -17.81
N LEU A 360 8.80 -9.55 -19.08
CA LEU A 360 9.36 -10.79 -19.63
C LEU A 360 10.90 -10.73 -19.67
N GLY A 361 11.54 -11.73 -19.06
CA GLY A 361 12.99 -11.80 -18.91
C GLY A 361 13.53 -11.06 -17.68
N ALA A 362 12.67 -10.39 -16.91
CA ALA A 362 13.02 -9.75 -15.63
C ALA A 362 12.26 -10.37 -14.45
N PHE A 363 10.93 -10.34 -14.50
CA PHE A 363 10.02 -10.88 -13.48
C PHE A 363 9.34 -12.16 -13.92
N TYR A 364 9.09 -12.24 -15.22
CA TYR A 364 8.37 -13.33 -15.81
C TYR A 364 9.26 -14.12 -16.74
N THR A 365 9.10 -15.43 -16.71
CA THR A 365 9.71 -16.31 -17.69
C THR A 365 8.71 -16.58 -18.81
N ALA A 366 9.20 -17.16 -19.90
CA ALA A 366 8.31 -17.69 -20.92
C ALA A 366 7.28 -18.69 -20.34
N ASN A 367 7.63 -19.41 -19.28
CA ASN A 367 6.72 -20.38 -18.64
C ASN A 367 5.57 -19.70 -17.89
N HIS A 368 5.75 -18.48 -17.38
CA HIS A 368 4.65 -17.73 -16.74
C HIS A 368 3.58 -17.31 -17.76
N TYR A 369 3.86 -17.37 -19.05
CA TYR A 369 2.80 -17.25 -20.06
C TYR A 369 1.75 -18.34 -19.91
N ASP A 370 2.16 -19.56 -19.56
CA ASP A 370 1.25 -20.68 -19.39
C ASP A 370 0.37 -20.49 -18.15
N ASP A 371 0.90 -19.85 -17.10
CA ASP A 371 0.11 -19.45 -15.93
C ASP A 371 -0.98 -18.46 -16.33
N TRP A 372 -0.63 -17.40 -17.07
CA TRP A 372 -1.60 -16.45 -17.63
C TRP A 372 -2.63 -17.11 -18.53
N VAL A 373 -2.21 -17.96 -19.48
CA VAL A 373 -3.13 -18.69 -20.36
C VAL A 373 -4.08 -19.56 -19.56
N SER A 374 -3.58 -20.24 -18.53
CA SER A 374 -4.39 -21.12 -17.69
C SER A 374 -5.44 -20.36 -16.88
N GLY A 375 -5.07 -19.22 -16.28
CA GLY A 375 -5.98 -18.38 -15.53
C GLY A 375 -6.97 -17.63 -16.43
N PHE A 376 -6.51 -17.12 -17.58
CA PHE A 376 -7.33 -16.39 -18.54
C PHE A 376 -8.42 -17.27 -19.15
N ALA A 377 -8.13 -18.55 -19.38
CA ALA A 377 -9.11 -19.53 -19.86
C ALA A 377 -10.21 -19.81 -18.81
N VAL A 378 -9.85 -19.91 -17.53
CA VAL A 378 -10.81 -20.15 -16.43
C VAL A 378 -11.70 -18.92 -16.19
N ALA A 379 -11.15 -17.71 -16.28
CA ALA A 379 -11.91 -16.46 -16.17
C ALA A 379 -12.95 -16.30 -17.31
N ASN A 380 -12.66 -16.83 -18.50
CA ASN A 380 -13.55 -16.77 -19.67
C ASN A 380 -14.55 -17.93 -19.77
N ASP A 381 -14.37 -19.04 -19.06
CA ASP A 381 -15.34 -20.16 -19.05
C ASP A 381 -16.67 -19.78 -18.34
N GLY A 382 -16.68 -18.69 -17.56
CA GLY A 382 -17.89 -18.08 -17.00
C GLY A 382 -18.57 -17.06 -17.90
N ALA A 383 -17.93 -16.62 -18.99
CA ALA A 383 -18.49 -15.65 -19.92
C ALA A 383 -19.37 -16.38 -20.95
N ALA A 384 -20.69 -16.23 -20.83
CA ALA A 384 -21.61 -16.74 -21.83
C ALA A 384 -21.21 -16.19 -23.22
N ALA A 385 -20.86 -17.10 -24.14
CA ALA A 385 -20.52 -16.74 -25.50
C ALA A 385 -21.67 -15.92 -26.11
N ILE A 386 -21.45 -14.62 -26.29
CA ILE A 386 -22.36 -13.79 -27.07
C ILE A 386 -22.23 -14.32 -28.49
N ALA A 387 -23.25 -15.02 -28.97
CA ALA A 387 -23.30 -15.48 -30.35
C ALA A 387 -23.17 -14.26 -31.25
N VAL A 388 -21.97 -14.04 -31.79
CA VAL A 388 -21.72 -13.04 -32.81
C VAL A 388 -22.59 -13.44 -34.00
N PRO A 389 -23.60 -12.65 -34.39
CA PRO A 389 -24.47 -13.02 -35.50
C PRO A 389 -23.61 -13.11 -36.76
N GLU A 390 -23.40 -14.32 -37.28
CA GLU A 390 -22.81 -14.45 -38.62
C GLU A 390 -23.70 -13.68 -39.60
N PRO A 391 -23.11 -12.90 -40.53
CA PRO A 391 -23.91 -12.25 -41.55
C PRO A 391 -24.66 -13.34 -42.31
N THR A 392 -25.98 -13.39 -42.11
CA THR A 392 -26.84 -14.40 -42.76
C THR A 392 -26.48 -14.49 -44.23
N THR A 393 -26.37 -15.71 -44.75
CA THR A 393 -25.95 -15.99 -46.13
C THR A 393 -26.75 -15.18 -47.16
N SER A 394 -27.98 -14.79 -46.80
CA SER A 394 -28.85 -13.83 -47.49
C SER A 394 -28.24 -12.44 -47.70
N ALA A 395 -27.54 -11.86 -46.71
CA ALA A 395 -26.89 -10.56 -46.81
C ALA A 395 -25.71 -10.58 -47.80
N LEU A 396 -24.92 -11.67 -47.79
CA LEU A 396 -23.85 -11.89 -48.77
C LEU A 396 -24.43 -12.14 -50.18
N LEU A 397 -25.55 -12.86 -50.28
CA LEU A 397 -26.24 -13.07 -51.56
C LEU A 397 -26.79 -11.76 -52.15
N LEU A 398 -27.38 -10.89 -51.32
CA LEU A 398 -27.92 -9.61 -51.76
C LEU A 398 -26.83 -8.64 -52.25
N LEU A 399 -25.66 -8.64 -51.59
CA LEU A 399 -24.49 -7.88 -52.05
C LEU A 399 -23.96 -8.41 -53.38
N ALA A 400 -23.88 -9.74 -53.55
CA ALA A 400 -23.45 -10.35 -54.81
C ALA A 400 -24.43 -10.06 -55.96
N VAL A 401 -25.74 -10.15 -55.72
CA VAL A 401 -26.78 -9.83 -56.72
C VAL A 401 -26.78 -8.34 -57.06
N GLY A 402 -26.59 -7.46 -56.06
CA GLY A 402 -26.45 -6.02 -56.27
C GLY A 402 -25.26 -5.66 -57.16
N ALA A 403 -24.09 -6.24 -56.88
CA ALA A 403 -22.88 -6.06 -57.68
C ALA A 403 -23.06 -6.59 -59.12
N TYR A 404 -23.74 -7.74 -59.28
CA TYR A 404 -24.03 -8.32 -60.60
C TYR A 404 -25.01 -7.45 -61.41
N ALA A 405 -26.06 -6.94 -60.78
CA ALA A 405 -27.03 -6.05 -61.42
C ALA A 405 -26.41 -4.71 -61.86
N GLN A 406 -25.49 -4.15 -61.06
CA GLN A 406 -24.73 -2.95 -61.43
C GLN A 406 -23.82 -3.21 -62.64
N ARG A 407 -23.18 -4.40 -62.70
CA ARG A 407 -22.38 -4.81 -63.86
C ARG A 407 -23.23 -4.92 -65.13
N LEU A 408 -24.41 -5.53 -65.07
CA LEU A 408 -25.31 -5.64 -66.22
C LEU A 408 -25.83 -4.28 -66.73
N ARG A 409 -26.12 -3.34 -65.82
CA ARG A 409 -26.49 -1.95 -66.18
C ARG A 409 -25.35 -1.21 -66.89
N SER A 410 -24.10 -1.45 -66.49
CA SER A 410 -22.94 -0.82 -67.13
C SER A 410 -22.71 -1.32 -68.57
N VAL A 411 -22.98 -2.61 -68.85
CA VAL A 411 -22.83 -3.22 -70.18
C VAL A 411 -23.93 -2.75 -71.13
N SER A 412 -25.18 -2.68 -70.66
CA SER A 412 -26.31 -2.22 -71.47
C SER A 412 -26.24 -0.71 -71.79
N ARG A 413 -25.63 0.11 -70.92
CA ARG A 413 -25.33 1.52 -71.20
C ARG A 413 -24.25 1.69 -72.27
N ARG A 414 -23.25 0.80 -72.34
CA ARG A 414 -22.23 0.81 -73.42
C ARG A 414 -22.79 0.39 -74.78
N LEU A 415 -23.73 -0.56 -74.81
CA LEU A 415 -24.37 -1.01 -76.05
C LEU A 415 -25.25 0.08 -76.70
N ARG A 416 -26.00 0.86 -75.91
CA ARG A 416 -26.83 1.98 -76.43
C ARG A 416 -26.03 3.14 -77.03
N VAL A 417 -24.78 3.34 -76.62
CA VAL A 417 -23.90 4.37 -77.19
C VAL A 417 -23.37 3.94 -78.57
N SER A 418 -23.29 2.63 -78.86
CA SER A 418 -22.79 2.12 -80.15
C SER A 418 -23.81 2.19 -81.29
N THR A 419 -25.11 2.17 -81.00
CA THR A 419 -26.19 2.25 -82.02
C THR A 419 -26.63 3.67 -82.36
N ALA A 420 -26.16 4.69 -81.64
CA ALA A 420 -26.40 6.11 -81.94
C ALA A 420 -25.34 6.74 -82.88
N ARG A 421 -24.37 5.96 -83.34
CA ARG A 421 -23.41 6.34 -84.40
C ARG A 421 -23.56 5.39 -85.59
N ARG A 422 -24.64 5.54 -86.34
CA ARG A 422 -24.74 5.18 -87.76
C ARG A 422 -25.62 6.19 -88.46
#